data_AF-A0A2D5GXN7-F1
#
_entry.id   AF-A0A2D5GXN7-F1
#
_cell.length_a   1.000
_cell.length_b   1.000
_cell.length_c   1.000
_cell.angle_alpha   90.00
_cell.angle_beta   90.00
_cell.angle_gamma   90.00
#
_symmetry.space_group_name_H-M   'P 1'
#
loop_
_entity.id
_entity.type
_entity.pdbx_description
1 polymer ?
#
loop_
_entity_poly.entity_id
_entity_poly.type
_entity_poly.pdbx_seq_one_letter_code
_entity_poly.pdbx_strand_id
1 'polypeptide(L)'
;MNHESEAVAESESISGEEWLRDAPDSLKSTRRGLKLVIYGGVLVFLAAVGVLYFLFGTEMQTLFMNVLPVMAFSGNLIIFAGTIFCLSIPEQAGARRLLIGAAVGFFAKVIFSGTIFFNTEVLNLPVALFLKVAGYIGFILFALALRKLLLYLNRPDQMWKVHCLLGSVVLFLMGSWCLELVTDLGLVGLRLITIYSVMLVGFFLYPCFTFSLKKVLR
;
A
#
# COMPACT_ATOMS: atom_id res chain seq x y z
N MET A 1 -48.26 -31.47 -11.29
CA MET A 1 -48.61 -30.12 -10.83
C MET A 1 -48.36 -30.04 -9.34
N ASN A 2 -47.31 -29.33 -8.93
CA ASN A 2 -47.24 -28.57 -7.68
C ASN A 2 -46.03 -27.63 -7.82
N HIS A 3 -46.37 -26.40 -8.18
CA HIS A 3 -45.50 -25.24 -8.27
C HIS A 3 -45.05 -24.83 -6.88
N GLU A 4 -43.81 -24.31 -6.84
CA GLU A 4 -43.40 -23.12 -6.08
C GLU A 4 -43.58 -23.15 -4.57
N SER A 5 -42.48 -23.45 -3.89
CA SER A 5 -41.87 -22.46 -3.00
C SER A 5 -40.39 -22.78 -2.92
N GLU A 6 -39.70 -22.50 -4.03
CA GLU A 6 -38.35 -21.96 -3.97
C GLU A 6 -38.42 -20.71 -3.08
N ALA A 7 -38.30 -20.91 -1.77
CA ALA A 7 -37.71 -19.90 -0.91
C ALA A 7 -36.24 -19.83 -1.33
N VAL A 8 -36.02 -19.22 -2.50
CA VAL A 8 -34.74 -18.68 -2.91
C VAL A 8 -34.35 -17.78 -1.77
N ALA A 9 -33.39 -18.25 -0.97
CA ALA A 9 -32.55 -17.39 -0.20
C ALA A 9 -31.85 -16.47 -1.21
N GLU A 10 -32.53 -15.40 -1.62
CA GLU A 10 -31.88 -14.19 -2.06
C GLU A 10 -31.09 -13.72 -0.84
N SER A 11 -29.88 -14.25 -0.71
CA SER A 11 -28.82 -13.48 -0.08
C SER A 11 -28.82 -12.18 -0.84
N GLU A 12 -29.35 -11.10 -0.25
CA GLU A 12 -29.28 -9.75 -0.80
C GLU A 12 -27.80 -9.41 -0.99
N SER A 13 -27.27 -9.83 -2.13
CA SER A 13 -25.98 -9.43 -2.63
C SER A 13 -26.20 -8.03 -3.14
N ILE A 14 -26.07 -7.04 -2.26
CA ILE A 14 -26.09 -5.63 -2.64
C ILE A 14 -25.12 -5.50 -3.79
N SER A 15 -25.63 -5.16 -4.97
CA SER A 15 -24.77 -4.99 -6.14
C SER A 15 -23.86 -3.78 -5.92
N GLY A 16 -22.71 -3.69 -6.61
CA GLY A 16 -21.86 -2.51 -6.48
C GLY A 16 -22.57 -1.20 -6.82
N GLU A 17 -23.62 -1.25 -7.65
CA GLU A 17 -24.47 -0.10 -8.02
C GLU A 17 -25.44 0.29 -6.90
N GLU A 18 -25.96 -0.69 -6.16
CA GLU A 18 -26.84 -0.50 -5.02
C GLU A 18 -26.07 0.02 -3.80
N TRP A 19 -24.84 -0.46 -3.59
CA TRP A 19 -23.93 0.10 -2.58
C TRP A 19 -23.62 1.59 -2.83
N LEU A 20 -23.48 1.99 -4.09
CA LEU A 20 -23.27 3.39 -4.46
C LEU A 20 -24.50 4.27 -4.19
N ARG A 21 -25.71 3.71 -4.17
CA ARG A 21 -26.97 4.42 -3.90
C ARG A 21 -27.32 4.45 -2.42
N ASP A 22 -27.19 3.33 -1.73
CA ASP A 22 -27.87 3.10 -0.46
C ASP A 22 -26.95 3.16 0.77
N ALA A 23 -25.62 3.23 0.58
CA ALA A 23 -24.66 3.21 1.69
C ALA A 23 -23.69 4.41 1.69
N PRO A 24 -24.19 5.66 1.76
CA PRO A 24 -23.38 6.88 1.59
C PRO A 24 -22.27 7.02 2.64
N ASP A 25 -22.48 6.58 3.88
CA ASP A 25 -21.48 6.68 4.94
C ASP A 25 -20.30 5.72 4.75
N SER A 26 -20.59 4.49 4.35
CA SER A 26 -19.57 3.48 4.04
C SER A 26 -18.74 3.89 2.82
N LEU A 27 -19.38 4.44 1.78
CA LEU A 27 -18.75 4.99 0.59
C LEU A 27 -17.86 6.19 0.94
N LYS A 28 -18.35 7.10 1.79
CA LYS A 28 -17.61 8.27 2.27
C LYS A 28 -16.38 7.86 3.09
N SER A 29 -16.51 6.84 3.94
CA SER A 29 -15.41 6.27 4.72
C SER A 29 -14.35 5.64 3.81
N THR A 30 -14.74 4.75 2.88
CA THR A 30 -13.81 4.14 1.91
C THR A 30 -13.14 5.21 1.04
N ARG A 31 -13.86 6.24 0.59
CA ARG A 31 -13.30 7.36 -0.17
C ARG A 31 -12.27 8.15 0.66
N ARG A 32 -12.52 8.34 1.96
CA ARG A 32 -11.57 8.99 2.89
C ARG A 32 -10.33 8.10 3.10
N GLY A 33 -10.53 6.80 3.26
CA GLY A 33 -9.45 5.82 3.38
C GLY A 33 -8.52 5.84 2.17
N LEU A 34 -9.08 5.74 0.97
CA LEU A 34 -8.31 5.82 -0.27
C LEU A 34 -7.56 7.15 -0.42
N LYS A 35 -8.16 8.28 -0.01
CA LYS A 35 -7.45 9.58 0.01
C LYS A 35 -6.24 9.55 0.94
N LEU A 36 -6.40 9.02 2.15
CA LEU A 36 -5.30 8.90 3.11
C LEU A 36 -4.19 8.01 2.53
N VAL A 37 -4.54 6.84 1.98
CA VAL A 37 -3.58 5.94 1.33
C VAL A 37 -2.81 6.64 0.19
N ILE A 38 -3.48 7.49 -0.62
CA ILE A 38 -2.80 8.33 -1.63
C ILE A 38 -1.83 9.30 -0.96
N TYR A 39 -2.29 10.10 0.00
CA TYR A 39 -1.46 11.13 0.62
C TYR A 39 -0.25 10.53 1.33
N GLY A 40 -0.45 9.45 2.09
CA GLY A 40 0.62 8.72 2.73
C GLY A 40 1.59 8.12 1.72
N GLY A 41 1.09 7.54 0.62
CA GLY A 41 1.91 7.03 -0.48
C GLY A 41 2.77 8.11 -1.12
N VAL A 42 2.20 9.29 -1.42
CA VAL A 42 2.95 10.46 -1.92
C VAL A 42 3.99 10.92 -0.92
N LEU A 43 3.68 10.94 0.38
CA LEU A 43 4.61 11.39 1.40
C LEU A 43 5.81 10.45 1.53
N VAL A 44 5.59 9.13 1.51
CA VAL A 44 6.68 8.14 1.52
C VAL A 44 7.49 8.22 0.22
N PHE A 45 6.85 8.44 -0.93
CA PHE A 45 7.53 8.66 -2.20
C PHE A 45 8.45 9.88 -2.15
N LEU A 46 7.93 11.04 -1.70
CA LEU A 46 8.71 12.27 -1.56
C LEU A 46 9.85 12.11 -0.57
N ALA A 47 9.63 11.38 0.53
CA ALA A 47 10.71 11.06 1.47
C ALA A 47 11.80 10.22 0.79
N ALA A 48 11.46 9.21 0.00
CA ALA A 48 12.43 8.39 -0.74
C ALA A 48 13.20 9.20 -1.80
N VAL A 49 12.51 10.05 -2.56
CA VAL A 49 13.12 10.97 -3.55
C VAL A 49 14.02 11.98 -2.86
N GLY A 50 13.59 12.50 -1.70
CA GLY A 50 14.40 13.42 -0.91
C GLY A 50 15.67 12.76 -0.40
N VAL A 51 15.60 11.54 0.14
CA VAL A 51 16.80 10.79 0.57
C VAL A 51 17.77 10.65 -0.60
N LEU A 52 17.29 10.28 -1.78
CA LEU A 52 18.12 10.26 -2.99
C LEU A 52 18.78 11.61 -3.28
N TYR A 53 17.97 12.65 -3.39
CA TYR A 53 18.44 13.96 -3.79
C TYR A 53 19.49 14.50 -2.81
N PHE A 54 19.26 14.41 -1.51
CA PHE A 54 20.17 14.93 -0.49
C PHE A 54 21.40 14.06 -0.29
N LEU A 55 21.30 12.75 -0.50
CA LEU A 55 22.45 11.85 -0.39
C LEU A 55 23.42 11.98 -1.57
N PHE A 56 22.97 12.52 -2.72
CA PHE A 56 23.79 12.64 -3.93
C PHE A 56 24.03 14.07 -4.43
N GLY A 57 23.16 15.02 -4.11
CA GLY A 57 23.18 16.38 -4.68
C GLY A 57 23.72 17.47 -3.77
N THR A 58 23.89 17.22 -2.46
CA THR A 58 24.19 18.28 -1.49
C THR A 58 25.00 17.78 -0.28
N GLU A 59 25.87 18.62 0.27
CA GLU A 59 26.53 18.36 1.57
C GLU A 59 25.61 18.59 2.80
N MET A 60 24.34 18.92 2.58
CA MET A 60 23.32 19.20 3.61
C MET A 60 22.72 17.91 4.23
N GLN A 61 23.53 16.88 4.46
CA GLN A 61 23.06 15.61 5.01
C GLN A 61 22.43 15.75 6.41
N THR A 62 22.98 16.61 7.26
CA THR A 62 22.65 16.67 8.69
C THR A 62 21.26 17.21 9.02
N LEU A 63 20.76 18.22 8.27
CA LEU A 63 19.42 18.79 8.50
C LEU A 63 18.29 17.92 7.93
N PHE A 64 18.50 17.31 6.76
CA PHE A 64 17.46 16.54 6.07
C PHE A 64 17.38 15.07 6.54
N MET A 65 18.43 14.55 7.19
CA MET A 65 18.41 13.24 7.86
C MET A 65 17.35 13.14 8.96
N ASN A 66 16.85 14.25 9.51
CA ASN A 66 15.76 14.23 10.49
C ASN A 66 14.38 14.40 9.86
N VAL A 67 14.24 15.19 8.79
CA VAL A 67 12.94 15.50 8.17
C VAL A 67 12.45 14.34 7.30
N LEU A 68 13.34 13.69 6.56
CA LEU A 68 12.98 12.63 5.62
C LEU A 68 12.45 11.36 6.32
N PRO A 69 13.07 10.87 7.41
CA PRO A 69 12.52 9.76 8.18
C PRO A 69 11.19 10.11 8.85
N VAL A 70 11.00 11.34 9.34
CA VAL A 70 9.71 11.79 9.89
C VAL A 70 8.63 11.78 8.82
N MET A 71 8.93 12.26 7.60
CA MET A 71 7.99 12.19 6.48
C MET A 71 7.67 10.74 6.09
N ALA A 72 8.66 9.85 6.03
CA ALA A 72 8.45 8.44 5.74
C ALA A 72 7.60 7.74 6.81
N PHE A 73 7.88 7.99 8.09
CA PHE A 73 7.12 7.44 9.21
C PHE A 73 5.67 7.93 9.19
N SER A 74 5.48 9.25 9.08
CA SER A 74 4.16 9.87 8.98
C SER A 74 3.37 9.32 7.78
N GLY A 75 4.04 9.11 6.65
CA GLY A 75 3.43 8.56 5.45
C GLY A 75 2.93 7.13 5.64
N ASN A 76 3.75 6.27 6.26
CA ASN A 76 3.34 4.90 6.60
C ASN A 76 2.16 4.88 7.60
N LEU A 77 2.14 5.81 8.56
CA LEU A 77 1.07 5.94 9.55
C LEU A 77 -0.25 6.39 8.90
N ILE A 78 -0.18 7.31 7.94
CA ILE A 78 -1.33 7.73 7.14
C ILE A 78 -1.84 6.59 6.24
N ILE A 79 -0.96 5.79 5.62
CA ILE A 79 -1.36 4.61 4.83
C ILE A 79 -2.09 3.59 5.71
N PHE A 80 -1.56 3.31 6.90
CA PHE A 80 -2.19 2.42 7.86
C PHE A 80 -3.59 2.92 8.26
N ALA A 81 -3.70 4.19 8.67
CA ALA A 81 -4.99 4.80 9.00
C ALA A 81 -5.97 4.73 7.82
N GLY A 82 -5.50 5.05 6.61
CA GLY A 82 -6.29 4.96 5.39
C GLY A 82 -6.80 3.55 5.11
N THR A 83 -5.99 2.54 5.38
CA THR A 83 -6.39 1.13 5.24
C THR A 83 -7.46 0.72 6.24
N ILE A 84 -7.41 1.23 7.47
CA ILE A 84 -8.48 1.03 8.47
C ILE A 84 -9.80 1.63 7.97
N PHE A 85 -9.79 2.85 7.44
CA PHE A 85 -10.98 3.46 6.85
C PHE A 85 -11.52 2.67 5.65
N CYS A 86 -10.66 2.01 4.86
CA CYS A 86 -11.07 1.14 3.77
C CYS A 86 -11.78 -0.15 4.26
N LEU A 87 -11.73 -0.51 5.54
CA LEU A 87 -12.50 -1.64 6.08
C LEU A 87 -14.02 -1.44 6.01
N SER A 88 -14.47 -0.21 5.72
CA SER A 88 -15.88 0.10 5.44
C SER A 88 -16.39 -0.43 4.10
N ILE A 89 -15.55 -1.04 3.26
CA ILE A 89 -15.99 -1.76 2.05
C ILE A 89 -16.94 -2.90 2.45
N PRO A 90 -18.08 -3.09 1.73
CA PRO A 90 -19.04 -4.13 2.04
C PRO A 90 -18.42 -5.53 2.02
N GLU A 91 -18.88 -6.39 2.92
CA GLU A 91 -18.35 -7.76 3.03
C GLU A 91 -18.57 -8.59 1.76
N GLN A 92 -19.65 -8.30 1.03
CA GLN A 92 -20.00 -8.95 -0.25
C GLN A 92 -18.91 -8.77 -1.31
N ALA A 93 -18.14 -7.67 -1.27
CA ALA A 93 -17.00 -7.46 -2.16
C ALA A 93 -15.84 -8.46 -1.87
N GLY A 94 -15.88 -9.21 -0.77
CA GLY A 94 -14.87 -10.21 -0.41
C GLY A 94 -13.47 -9.63 -0.15
N ALA A 95 -13.38 -8.31 0.04
CA ALA A 95 -12.14 -7.55 0.21
C ALA A 95 -11.73 -7.38 1.69
N ARG A 96 -12.67 -7.53 2.64
CA ARG A 96 -12.45 -7.24 4.07
C ARG A 96 -11.30 -8.04 4.68
N ARG A 97 -11.23 -9.36 4.41
CA ARG A 97 -10.13 -10.23 4.91
C ARG A 97 -8.76 -9.80 4.36
N LEU A 98 -8.72 -9.40 3.09
CA LEU A 98 -7.49 -8.90 2.46
C LEU A 98 -7.06 -7.57 3.07
N LEU A 99 -8.01 -6.68 3.36
CA LEU A 99 -7.72 -5.41 4.03
C LEU A 99 -7.26 -5.56 5.47
N ILE A 100 -7.79 -6.54 6.22
CA ILE A 100 -7.28 -6.85 7.57
C ILE A 100 -5.82 -7.29 7.47
N GLY A 101 -5.50 -8.22 6.57
CA GLY A 101 -4.11 -8.63 6.34
C GLY A 101 -3.22 -7.48 5.85
N ALA A 102 -3.76 -6.58 5.02
CA ALA A 102 -3.08 -5.36 4.59
C ALA A 102 -2.78 -4.42 5.78
N ALA A 103 -3.74 -4.22 6.67
CA ALA A 103 -3.57 -3.39 7.87
C ALA A 103 -2.48 -3.96 8.79
N VAL A 104 -2.44 -5.28 8.99
CA VAL A 104 -1.37 -5.94 9.77
C VAL A 104 -0.01 -5.73 9.12
N GLY A 105 0.09 -5.89 7.79
CA GLY A 105 1.33 -5.65 7.05
C GLY A 105 1.79 -4.19 7.12
N PHE A 106 0.87 -3.23 6.96
CA PHE A 106 1.20 -1.81 7.12
C PHE A 106 1.58 -1.44 8.56
N PHE A 107 0.95 -2.07 9.55
CA PHE A 107 1.34 -1.89 10.95
C PHE A 107 2.77 -2.39 11.21
N ALA A 108 3.15 -3.55 10.66
CA ALA A 108 4.54 -4.03 10.71
C ALA A 108 5.51 -3.02 10.08
N LYS A 109 5.11 -2.37 8.99
CA LYS A 109 5.89 -1.31 8.34
C LYS A 109 6.00 -0.03 9.19
N VAL A 110 4.94 0.32 9.94
CA VAL A 110 4.97 1.42 10.91
C VAL A 110 5.94 1.11 12.06
N ILE A 111 5.92 -0.12 12.60
CA ILE A 111 6.88 -0.55 13.63
C ILE A 111 8.30 -0.41 13.09
N PHE A 112 8.59 -0.99 11.92
CA PHE A 112 9.91 -0.91 11.28
C PHE A 112 10.38 0.54 11.07
N SER A 113 9.51 1.38 10.52
CA SER A 113 9.83 2.80 10.27
C SER A 113 10.02 3.58 11.57
N GLY A 114 9.24 3.27 12.61
CA GLY A 114 9.34 3.92 13.92
C GLY A 114 10.61 3.50 14.65
N THR A 115 10.96 2.22 14.64
CA THR A 115 12.17 1.73 15.29
C THR A 115 13.42 2.30 14.64
N ILE A 116 13.49 2.34 13.31
CA ILE A 116 14.60 2.99 12.59
C ILE A 116 14.68 4.49 12.89
N PHE A 117 13.54 5.15 13.06
CA PHE A 117 13.51 6.57 13.40
C PHE A 117 14.07 6.88 14.80
N PHE A 118 13.73 6.06 15.81
CA PHE A 118 14.16 6.29 17.18
C PHE A 118 15.56 5.74 17.48
N ASN A 119 15.89 4.55 16.96
CA ASN A 119 17.21 3.93 17.14
C ASN A 119 17.44 2.79 16.12
N THR A 120 18.41 2.99 15.23
CA THR A 120 18.75 2.06 14.15
C THR A 120 19.35 0.73 14.62
N GLU A 121 19.86 0.66 15.84
CA GLU A 121 20.55 -0.54 16.39
C GLU A 121 19.61 -1.48 17.15
N VAL A 122 18.35 -1.09 17.37
CA VAL A 122 17.41 -1.89 18.18
C VAL A 122 16.89 -3.11 17.41
N LEU A 123 16.89 -3.07 16.08
CA LEU A 123 16.41 -4.19 15.27
C LEU A 123 17.56 -5.04 14.73
N ASN A 124 17.59 -6.30 15.16
CA ASN A 124 18.41 -7.31 14.52
C ASN A 124 17.98 -7.50 13.06
N LEU A 125 18.96 -7.77 12.18
CA LEU A 125 18.74 -7.94 10.74
C LEU A 125 17.57 -8.88 10.39
N PRO A 126 17.41 -10.08 11.00
CA PRO A 126 16.29 -10.96 10.68
C PRO A 126 14.92 -10.35 10.96
N VAL A 127 14.80 -9.57 12.04
CA VAL A 127 13.55 -8.90 12.43
C VAL A 127 13.25 -7.75 11.48
N ALA A 128 14.28 -6.99 11.07
CA ALA A 128 14.16 -5.93 10.08
C ALA A 128 13.66 -6.45 8.73
N LEU A 129 14.22 -7.57 8.26
CA LEU A 129 13.80 -8.23 7.03
C LEU A 129 12.37 -8.74 7.13
N PHE A 130 12.01 -9.39 8.23
CA PHE A 130 10.64 -9.87 8.46
C PHE A 130 9.62 -8.73 8.39
N LEU A 131 9.86 -7.62 9.09
CA LEU A 131 8.92 -6.48 9.08
C LEU A 131 8.83 -5.82 7.69
N LYS A 132 9.93 -5.73 6.95
CA LYS A 132 9.92 -5.26 5.56
C LYS A 132 9.04 -6.15 4.68
N VAL A 133 9.24 -7.47 4.74
CA VAL A 133 8.47 -8.46 3.98
C VAL A 133 6.99 -8.40 4.35
N ALA A 134 6.66 -8.36 5.63
CA ALA A 134 5.29 -8.18 6.10
C ALA A 134 4.65 -6.90 5.54
N GLY A 135 5.41 -5.80 5.48
CA GLY A 135 5.01 -4.57 4.81
C GLY A 135 4.64 -4.77 3.34
N TYR A 136 5.46 -5.47 2.56
CA TYR A 136 5.18 -5.74 1.14
C TYR A 136 4.02 -6.69 0.92
N ILE A 137 3.90 -7.73 1.76
CA ILE A 137 2.71 -8.59 1.78
C ILE A 137 1.47 -7.73 2.03
N GLY A 138 1.53 -6.77 2.95
CA GLY A 138 0.46 -5.80 3.20
C GLY A 138 0.08 -5.01 1.94
N PHE A 139 1.05 -4.51 1.19
CA PHE A 139 0.83 -3.83 -0.10
C PHE A 139 0.14 -4.73 -1.14
N ILE A 140 0.59 -5.99 -1.26
CA ILE A 140 -0.01 -6.97 -2.20
C ILE A 140 -1.46 -7.24 -1.82
N LEU A 141 -1.72 -7.51 -0.54
CA LEU A 141 -3.07 -7.77 -0.04
C LEU A 141 -3.98 -6.56 -0.25
N PHE A 142 -3.48 -5.34 -0.06
CA PHE A 142 -4.22 -4.12 -0.34
C PHE A 142 -4.54 -3.99 -1.84
N ALA A 143 -3.57 -4.24 -2.72
CA ALA A 143 -3.80 -4.20 -4.17
C ALA A 143 -4.84 -5.26 -4.62
N LEU A 144 -4.80 -6.45 -4.04
CA LEU A 144 -5.80 -7.50 -4.28
C LEU A 144 -7.19 -7.11 -3.74
N ALA A 145 -7.25 -6.41 -2.60
CA ALA A 145 -8.51 -5.86 -2.09
C ALA A 145 -9.10 -4.82 -3.06
N LEU A 146 -8.26 -3.95 -3.63
CA LEU A 146 -8.68 -3.00 -4.67
C LEU A 146 -9.15 -3.70 -5.95
N ARG A 147 -8.49 -4.80 -6.33
CA ARG A 147 -8.96 -5.66 -7.45
C ARG A 147 -10.38 -6.15 -7.21
N LYS A 148 -10.64 -6.70 -6.03
CA LYS A 148 -11.97 -7.21 -5.67
C LYS A 148 -13.01 -6.10 -5.62
N LEU A 149 -12.66 -4.93 -5.09
CA LEU A 149 -13.54 -3.77 -5.11
C LEU A 149 -13.89 -3.33 -6.54
N LEU A 150 -12.93 -3.32 -7.48
CA LEU A 150 -13.20 -2.98 -8.88
C LEU A 150 -14.10 -3.98 -9.58
N LEU A 151 -13.92 -5.27 -9.31
CA LEU A 151 -14.81 -6.32 -9.83
C LEU A 151 -16.23 -6.17 -9.26
N TYR A 152 -16.34 -5.87 -7.96
CA TYR A 152 -17.63 -5.62 -7.31
C TYR A 152 -18.35 -4.39 -7.90
N LEU A 153 -17.60 -3.35 -8.28
CA LEU A 153 -18.12 -2.15 -8.95
C LEU A 153 -18.32 -2.31 -10.47
N ASN A 154 -18.08 -3.52 -11.02
CA ASN A 154 -18.13 -3.81 -12.45
C ASN A 154 -17.28 -2.84 -13.32
N ARG A 155 -16.05 -2.53 -12.86
CA ARG A 155 -15.10 -1.61 -13.53
C ARG A 155 -13.82 -2.33 -13.96
N PRO A 156 -13.90 -3.23 -14.95
CA PRO A 156 -12.74 -3.99 -15.43
C PRO A 156 -11.72 -3.10 -16.16
N ASP A 157 -12.13 -1.92 -16.63
CA ASP A 157 -11.28 -0.93 -17.30
C ASP A 157 -10.08 -0.47 -16.45
N GLN A 158 -10.19 -0.57 -15.13
CA GLN A 158 -9.13 -0.21 -14.19
C GLN A 158 -8.24 -1.39 -13.76
N MET A 159 -8.53 -2.62 -14.19
CA MET A 159 -7.83 -3.84 -13.76
C MET A 159 -6.37 -3.87 -14.19
N TRP A 160 -6.06 -3.36 -15.39
CA TRP A 160 -4.69 -3.26 -15.88
C TRP A 160 -3.78 -2.51 -14.89
N LYS A 161 -4.29 -1.44 -14.27
CA LYS A 161 -3.53 -0.65 -13.31
C LYS A 161 -3.25 -1.41 -12.01
N VAL A 162 -4.15 -2.29 -11.57
CA VAL A 162 -3.89 -3.20 -10.44
C VAL A 162 -2.78 -4.19 -10.80
N HIS A 163 -2.79 -4.73 -12.01
CA HIS A 163 -1.74 -5.65 -12.48
C HIS A 163 -0.38 -4.94 -12.55
N CYS A 164 -0.32 -3.71 -13.08
CA CYS A 164 0.89 -2.89 -13.02
C CYS A 164 1.34 -2.64 -11.59
N LEU A 165 0.42 -2.40 -10.65
CA LEU A 165 0.75 -2.18 -9.25
C LEU A 165 1.36 -3.44 -8.61
N LEU A 166 0.71 -4.59 -8.78
CA LEU A 166 1.23 -5.88 -8.30
C LEU A 166 2.59 -6.21 -8.91
N GLY A 167 2.72 -6.05 -10.23
CA GLY A 167 3.99 -6.24 -10.94
C GLY A 167 5.09 -5.34 -10.39
N SER A 168 4.78 -4.06 -10.12
CA SER A 168 5.76 -3.12 -9.55
C SER A 168 6.19 -3.51 -8.13
N VAL A 169 5.28 -4.02 -7.29
CA VAL A 169 5.60 -4.46 -5.92
C VAL A 169 6.46 -5.72 -5.93
N VAL A 170 6.21 -6.66 -6.84
CA VAL A 170 7.01 -7.89 -6.98
C VAL A 170 8.41 -7.58 -7.51
N LEU A 171 8.51 -6.76 -8.56
CA LEU A 171 9.79 -6.28 -9.08
C LEU A 171 10.58 -5.54 -8.00
N PHE A 172 9.89 -4.74 -7.18
CA PHE A 172 10.48 -4.06 -6.05
C PHE A 172 11.05 -5.04 -5.00
N LEU A 173 10.29 -6.06 -4.60
CA LEU A 173 10.73 -7.09 -3.65
C LEU A 173 11.97 -7.84 -4.17
N MET A 174 11.95 -8.27 -5.43
CA MET A 174 13.10 -8.92 -6.06
C MET A 174 14.32 -8.00 -6.10
N GLY A 175 14.13 -6.72 -6.42
CA GLY A 175 15.20 -5.72 -6.42
C GLY A 175 15.81 -5.51 -5.04
N SER A 176 14.99 -5.41 -3.98
CA SER A 176 15.49 -5.20 -2.62
C SER A 176 16.25 -6.42 -2.08
N TRP A 177 15.75 -7.63 -2.35
CA TRP A 177 16.38 -8.88 -1.92
C TRP A 177 17.68 -9.17 -2.66
N CYS A 178 17.70 -8.97 -3.99
CA CYS A 178 18.92 -9.11 -4.79
C CYS A 178 20.02 -8.20 -4.26
N LEU A 179 19.66 -7.00 -3.81
CA LEU A 179 20.61 -6.03 -3.29
C LEU A 179 21.13 -6.37 -1.88
N GLU A 180 20.27 -6.76 -0.95
CA GLU A 180 20.71 -7.22 0.38
C GLU A 180 21.69 -8.40 0.24
N LEU A 181 21.41 -9.32 -0.69
CA LEU A 181 22.29 -10.45 -1.01
C LEU A 181 23.63 -10.02 -1.63
N VAL A 182 23.63 -9.04 -2.54
CA VAL A 182 24.87 -8.48 -3.12
C VAL A 182 25.71 -7.73 -2.08
N THR A 183 25.06 -7.08 -1.12
CA THR A 183 25.71 -6.35 -0.02
C THR A 183 26.35 -7.33 0.97
N ASP A 184 25.63 -8.38 1.36
CA ASP A 184 26.11 -9.43 2.27
C ASP A 184 27.27 -10.24 1.67
N LEU A 185 27.28 -10.43 0.35
CA LEU A 185 28.38 -11.10 -0.35
C LEU A 185 29.64 -10.23 -0.51
N GLY A 186 29.62 -8.97 -0.07
CA GLY A 186 30.74 -8.04 -0.18
C GLY A 186 31.15 -7.74 -1.63
N LEU A 187 30.33 -8.14 -2.60
CA LEU A 187 30.65 -8.13 -4.04
C LEU A 187 30.69 -6.72 -4.60
N VAL A 188 30.01 -5.77 -3.96
CA VAL A 188 30.06 -4.38 -4.40
C VAL A 188 29.91 -3.42 -3.23
N GLY A 189 30.88 -2.50 -3.08
CA GLY A 189 30.70 -1.26 -2.31
C GLY A 189 29.78 -0.27 -3.03
N LEU A 190 28.68 -0.76 -3.61
CA LEU A 190 27.83 0.02 -4.51
C LEU A 190 26.98 0.99 -3.68
N ARG A 191 27.24 2.26 -3.98
CA ARG A 191 26.50 3.43 -3.53
C ARG A 191 25.00 3.22 -3.70
N LEU A 192 24.23 3.72 -2.74
CA LEU A 192 22.76 3.75 -2.63
C LEU A 192 21.96 4.05 -3.93
N ILE A 193 22.59 4.48 -5.03
CA ILE A 193 22.05 5.01 -6.30
C ILE A 193 21.04 4.07 -6.98
N THR A 194 21.34 2.78 -7.07
CA THR A 194 20.50 1.80 -7.80
C THR A 194 19.28 1.37 -6.99
N ILE A 195 19.34 1.53 -5.67
CA ILE A 195 18.33 1.06 -4.70
C ILE A 195 17.07 1.91 -4.80
N TYR A 196 17.24 3.24 -4.74
CA TYR A 196 16.11 4.14 -4.67
C TYR A 196 15.51 4.48 -6.04
N SER A 197 16.26 4.34 -7.14
CA SER A 197 15.76 4.57 -8.51
C SER A 197 14.72 3.52 -8.93
N VAL A 198 14.86 2.26 -8.49
CA VAL A 198 13.85 1.20 -8.67
C VAL A 198 12.68 1.36 -7.69
N MET A 199 12.93 1.88 -6.48
CA MET A 199 11.88 2.25 -5.50
C MET A 199 10.91 3.32 -6.00
N LEU A 200 11.40 4.27 -6.80
CA LEU A 200 10.64 5.42 -7.29
C LEU A 200 9.43 5.00 -8.14
N VAL A 201 9.58 4.01 -9.02
CA VAL A 201 8.52 3.63 -9.98
C VAL A 201 7.32 2.98 -9.26
N GLY A 202 7.56 2.09 -8.29
CA GLY A 202 6.49 1.45 -7.51
C GLY A 202 5.76 2.42 -6.57
N PHE A 203 6.49 3.34 -5.95
CA PHE A 203 5.90 4.37 -5.10
C PHE A 203 5.18 5.49 -5.86
N PHE A 204 5.53 5.74 -7.13
CA PHE A 204 4.81 6.67 -8.01
C PHE A 204 3.49 6.08 -8.53
N LEU A 205 3.47 4.79 -8.86
CA LEU A 205 2.28 4.11 -9.39
C LEU A 205 1.16 3.96 -8.36
N TYR A 206 1.49 3.81 -7.08
CA TYR A 206 0.54 3.62 -5.98
C TYR A 206 -0.44 4.80 -5.81
N PRO A 207 0.00 6.07 -5.62
CA PRO A 207 -0.90 7.22 -5.54
C PRO A 207 -1.63 7.53 -6.86
N CYS A 208 -0.99 7.33 -8.02
CA CYS A 208 -1.67 7.47 -9.32
C CYS A 208 -2.84 6.49 -9.47
N PHE A 209 -2.68 5.25 -8.99
CA PHE A 209 -3.72 4.24 -9.06
C PHE A 209 -4.86 4.50 -8.08
N THR A 210 -4.53 4.76 -6.81
CA THR A 210 -5.54 5.04 -5.78
C THR A 210 -6.34 6.32 -6.12
N PHE A 211 -5.72 7.29 -6.81
CA PHE A 211 -6.41 8.47 -7.36
C PHE A 211 -7.40 8.14 -8.48
N SER A 212 -7.06 7.20 -9.36
CA SER A 212 -7.95 6.71 -10.41
C SER A 212 -9.18 6.02 -9.82
N LEU A 213 -8.98 5.19 -8.79
CA LEU A 213 -10.04 4.47 -8.11
C LEU A 213 -11.00 5.41 -7.34
N LYS A 214 -10.46 6.46 -6.74
CA LYS A 214 -11.25 7.54 -6.14
C LYS A 214 -12.16 8.25 -7.15
N LYS A 215 -11.75 8.40 -8.42
CA LYS A 215 -12.59 8.99 -9.48
C LYS A 215 -13.76 8.08 -9.86
N VAL A 216 -13.58 6.76 -9.76
CA VAL A 216 -14.63 5.78 -10.03
C VAL A 216 -15.68 5.76 -8.94
N LEU A 217 -15.27 5.93 -7.69
CA LEU A 217 -16.17 6.04 -6.52
C LEU A 217 -16.86 7.40 -6.42
N ARG A 218 -16.82 8.25 -7.45
CA ARG A 218 -17.27 9.65 -7.39
C ARG A 218 -18.74 9.78 -7.75
#